data_AF-A0A9P0FG87-F1
#
_entry.id   AF-A0A9P0FG87-F1
#
_cell.length_a   1.000
_cell.length_b   1.000
_cell.length_c   1.000
_cell.angle_alpha   90.00
_cell.angle_beta   90.00
_cell.angle_gamma   90.00
#
_symmetry.space_group_name_H-M   'P 1'
#
loop_
_entity.id
_entity.type
_entity.pdbx_description
1 polymer ?
#
loop_
_entity_poly.entity_id
_entity_poly.type
_entity_poly.pdbx_seq_one_letter_code
_entity_poly.pdbx_strand_id
1 'polypeptide(L)'
;MKCTGGKVYYSCGPSKDQPVCGGVTLPTNKGTDCIEGCFCPNGTVLHENKCIVKEECPCKFRGKYFLPGSTIPKDCNTCTCSEGSWICTEVKCRARCSAIGDPHYTTFDGKTYDFMGQCNYYLVKHDNFTIEAENIACAGSISLVKT
;
A
#
# COMPACT_ATOMS: atom_id res chain seq x y z
N MET A 1 -4.83 -29.55 30.76
CA MET A 1 -5.10 -29.29 29.32
C MET A 1 -3.78 -29.36 28.56
N LYS A 2 -3.72 -29.92 27.35
CA LYS A 2 -2.50 -29.94 26.53
C LYS A 2 -2.66 -28.97 25.37
N CYS A 3 -1.86 -27.92 25.34
CA CYS A 3 -1.82 -26.97 24.23
C CYS A 3 -0.98 -27.51 23.07
N THR A 4 -1.29 -27.09 21.84
CA THR A 4 -0.58 -27.51 20.62
C THR A 4 -0.08 -26.29 19.83
N GLY A 5 0.89 -26.52 18.93
CA GLY A 5 1.47 -25.47 18.09
C GLY A 5 2.29 -24.44 18.87
N GLY A 6 3.04 -24.88 19.88
CA GLY A 6 3.92 -24.01 20.69
C GLY A 6 3.19 -23.11 21.69
N LYS A 7 1.86 -23.22 21.83
CA LYS A 7 1.09 -22.47 22.82
C LYS A 7 1.33 -23.02 24.23
N VAL A 8 1.21 -22.14 25.21
CA VAL A 8 1.28 -22.44 26.64
C VAL A 8 -0.08 -22.17 27.25
N TYR A 9 -0.47 -23.00 28.22
CA TYR A 9 -1.72 -22.81 28.95
C TYR A 9 -1.56 -21.66 29.96
N TYR A 10 -2.52 -20.75 29.98
CA TYR A 10 -2.64 -19.69 30.97
C TYR A 10 -4.03 -19.72 31.60
N SER A 11 -4.09 -19.62 32.93
CA SER A 11 -5.35 -19.43 33.67
C SER A 11 -5.95 -18.05 33.45
N CYS A 12 -5.16 -17.09 32.97
CA CYS A 12 -5.55 -15.71 32.69
C CYS A 12 -4.63 -15.17 31.57
N GLY A 13 -5.07 -15.31 30.31
CA GLY A 13 -4.35 -14.85 29.12
C GLY A 13 -5.05 -13.70 28.38
N PRO A 14 -4.41 -13.12 27.35
CA PRO A 14 -4.96 -11.98 26.61
C PRO A 14 -6.25 -12.35 25.87
N SER A 15 -7.33 -11.59 26.13
CA SER A 15 -8.65 -11.85 25.54
C SER A 15 -8.81 -11.35 24.12
N LYS A 16 -8.22 -10.19 23.79
CA LYS A 16 -8.26 -9.59 22.45
C LYS A 16 -6.90 -9.15 21.93
N ASP A 17 -5.88 -9.18 22.79
CA ASP A 17 -4.58 -8.56 22.54
C ASP A 17 -3.46 -9.58 22.30
N GLN A 18 -3.78 -10.82 21.92
CA GLN A 18 -2.74 -11.78 21.59
C GLN A 18 -2.00 -11.31 20.31
N PRO A 19 -0.68 -11.16 20.35
CA PRO A 19 0.10 -10.75 19.18
C PRO A 19 -0.05 -11.73 18.01
N VAL A 20 -0.25 -11.20 16.81
CA VAL A 20 -0.36 -11.95 15.55
C VAL A 20 0.65 -11.41 14.55
N CYS A 21 1.11 -12.26 13.61
CA CYS A 21 2.03 -11.80 12.56
C CYS A 21 1.45 -10.61 11.76
N GLY A 22 2.26 -9.57 11.57
CA GLY A 22 1.86 -8.35 10.85
C GLY A 22 0.79 -7.51 11.55
N GLY A 23 0.40 -7.87 12.77
CA GLY A 23 -0.51 -7.07 13.58
C GLY A 23 0.23 -5.92 14.27
N VAL A 24 -0.37 -4.72 14.25
CA VAL A 24 0.09 -3.62 15.10
C VAL A 24 -0.35 -3.94 16.52
N THR A 25 0.62 -4.10 17.44
CA THR A 25 0.33 -4.15 18.87
C THR A 25 -0.18 -2.78 19.31
N LEU A 26 -1.50 -2.62 19.28
CA LEU A 26 -2.12 -1.43 19.83
C LEU A 26 -1.87 -1.40 21.35
N PRO A 27 -1.57 -0.24 21.93
CA PRO A 27 -1.54 -0.08 23.38
C PRO A 27 -2.99 -0.11 23.88
N THR A 28 -3.56 -1.30 23.98
CA THR A 28 -4.84 -1.49 24.64
C THR A 28 -4.61 -1.27 26.13
N ASN A 29 -5.43 -0.39 26.71
CA ASN A 29 -5.58 -0.28 28.17
C ASN A 29 -5.66 -1.70 28.72
N LYS A 30 -4.72 -2.09 29.59
CA LYS A 30 -4.66 -3.43 30.22
C LYS A 30 -6.08 -3.85 30.59
N GLY A 31 -6.68 -4.66 29.72
CA GLY A 31 -8.03 -5.13 29.92
C GLY A 31 -7.99 -5.97 31.17
N THR A 32 -8.80 -5.62 32.16
CA THR A 32 -9.04 -6.47 33.33
C THR A 32 -9.71 -7.79 32.95
N ASP A 33 -10.21 -7.90 31.71
CA ASP A 33 -10.72 -9.13 31.11
C ASP A 33 -9.59 -9.97 30.49
N CYS A 34 -9.20 -11.00 31.22
CA CYS A 34 -8.44 -12.12 30.71
C CYS A 34 -9.32 -13.36 30.57
N ILE A 35 -8.92 -14.25 29.68
CA ILE A 35 -9.59 -15.55 29.50
C ILE A 35 -8.63 -16.70 29.74
N GLU A 36 -9.14 -17.75 30.34
CA GLU A 36 -8.42 -19.00 30.51
C GLU A 36 -8.30 -19.72 29.15
N GLY A 37 -7.10 -20.20 28.81
CA GLY A 37 -6.87 -20.81 27.49
C GLY A 37 -5.41 -21.06 27.12
N CYS A 38 -5.17 -21.38 25.84
CA CYS A 38 -3.85 -21.62 25.28
C CYS A 38 -3.39 -20.41 24.45
N PHE A 39 -2.28 -19.79 24.84
CA PHE A 39 -1.77 -18.56 24.23
C PHE A 39 -0.32 -18.69 23.82
N CYS A 40 0.13 -17.79 22.94
CA CYS A 40 1.55 -17.73 22.59
C CYS A 40 2.38 -17.18 23.75
N PRO A 41 3.52 -17.82 24.10
CA PRO A 41 4.41 -17.31 25.12
C PRO A 41 5.02 -15.97 24.71
N ASN A 42 5.52 -15.23 25.70
CA ASN A 42 6.14 -13.93 25.47
C ASN A 42 7.32 -14.05 24.47
N GLY A 43 7.46 -13.07 23.58
CA GLY A 43 8.44 -13.09 22.49
C GLY A 43 8.00 -13.87 21.24
N THR A 44 6.81 -14.49 21.25
CA THR A 44 6.25 -15.16 20.07
C THR A 44 4.91 -14.57 19.67
N VAL A 45 4.55 -14.75 18.40
CA VAL A 45 3.30 -14.27 17.80
C VAL A 45 2.54 -15.42 17.16
N LEU A 46 1.22 -15.31 17.09
CA LEU A 46 0.38 -16.33 16.49
C LEU A 46 0.38 -16.21 14.95
N HIS A 47 0.67 -17.32 14.28
CA HIS A 47 0.55 -17.50 12.84
C HIS A 47 0.02 -18.90 12.51
N GLU A 48 -1.09 -19.01 11.77
CA GLU A 48 -1.70 -20.29 11.35
C GLU A 48 -1.80 -21.34 12.48
N ASN A 49 -2.29 -20.92 13.66
CA ASN A 49 -2.39 -21.75 14.86
C ASN A 49 -1.04 -22.23 15.46
N LYS A 50 0.09 -21.63 15.10
CA LYS A 50 1.39 -21.86 15.72
C LYS A 50 1.96 -20.57 16.30
N CYS A 51 2.80 -20.70 17.32
CA CYS A 51 3.58 -19.59 17.85
C CYS A 51 4.96 -19.60 17.20
N ILE A 52 5.30 -18.51 16.52
CA ILE A 52 6.60 -18.30 15.88
C ILE A 52 7.23 -17.01 16.39
N VAL A 53 8.53 -16.85 16.20
CA VAL A 53 9.18 -15.56 16.51
C VAL A 53 8.79 -14.51 15.47
N LYS A 54 8.77 -13.23 15.85
CA LYS A 54 8.30 -12.15 14.98
C LYS A 54 9.12 -12.05 13.69
N GLU A 55 10.42 -12.35 13.74
CA GLU A 55 11.34 -12.31 12.61
C GLU A 55 11.03 -13.39 11.56
N GLU A 56 10.33 -14.45 11.94
CA GLU A 56 9.91 -15.54 11.04
C GLU A 56 8.56 -15.26 10.37
N CYS A 57 7.89 -14.16 10.70
CA CYS A 57 6.59 -13.84 10.14
C CYS A 57 6.66 -13.64 8.61
N PRO A 58 5.91 -14.43 7.82
CA PRO A 58 5.84 -14.22 6.38
C PRO A 58 4.98 -12.99 6.05
N CYS A 59 5.31 -12.31 4.96
CA CYS A 59 4.51 -11.19 4.45
C CYS A 59 3.54 -11.66 3.37
N LYS A 60 2.38 -11.01 3.27
CA LYS A 60 1.39 -11.29 2.23
C LYS A 60 1.41 -10.20 1.17
N PHE A 61 1.49 -10.57 -0.10
CA PHE A 61 1.35 -9.65 -1.23
C PHE A 61 0.53 -10.28 -2.34
N ARG A 62 -0.58 -9.63 -2.73
CA ARG A 62 -1.53 -10.11 -3.76
C ARG A 62 -1.96 -11.57 -3.55
N GLY A 63 -2.25 -11.92 -2.30
CA GLY A 63 -2.71 -13.27 -1.92
C GLY A 63 -1.60 -14.32 -1.74
N LYS A 64 -0.35 -14.03 -2.10
CA LYS A 64 0.79 -14.96 -1.92
C LYS A 64 1.60 -14.61 -0.68
N TYR A 65 2.16 -15.63 -0.05
CA TYR A 65 3.08 -15.49 1.09
C TYR A 65 4.53 -15.44 0.63
N PHE A 66 5.31 -14.59 1.30
CA PHE A 66 6.72 -14.35 1.06
C PHE A 66 7.50 -14.55 2.36
N LEU A 67 8.69 -15.13 2.25
CA LEU A 67 9.56 -15.35 3.40
C LEU A 67 10.12 -14.02 3.94
N PRO A 68 10.47 -13.94 5.22
CA PRO A 68 11.22 -12.82 5.77
C PRO A 68 12.47 -12.50 4.92
N GLY A 69 12.75 -11.22 4.73
CA GLY A 69 13.85 -10.75 3.87
C GLY A 69 13.53 -10.74 2.36
N SER A 70 12.40 -11.30 1.91
CA SER A 70 11.98 -11.20 0.51
C SER A 70 11.77 -9.74 0.10
N THR A 71 12.12 -9.40 -1.13
CA THR A 71 11.96 -8.05 -1.69
C THR A 71 10.96 -8.01 -2.83
N ILE A 72 10.13 -6.96 -2.88
CA ILE A 72 9.26 -6.65 -4.01
C ILE A 72 9.44 -5.20 -4.48
N PRO A 73 9.33 -4.93 -5.78
CA PRO A 73 9.34 -3.56 -6.28
C PRO A 73 7.98 -2.88 -6.02
N LYS A 74 8.03 -1.58 -5.69
CA LYS A 74 6.88 -0.68 -5.62
C LYS A 74 7.27 0.64 -6.28
N ASP A 75 6.89 0.81 -7.53
CA ASP A 75 7.35 1.91 -8.40
C ASP A 75 8.89 1.91 -8.49
N CYS A 76 9.54 3.00 -8.07
CA CYS A 76 11.00 3.09 -7.97
C CYS A 76 11.55 2.63 -6.61
N ASN A 77 10.68 2.23 -5.68
CA ASN A 77 11.04 1.81 -4.34
C ASN A 77 11.18 0.29 -4.23
N THR A 78 11.94 -0.14 -3.23
CA THR A 78 12.08 -1.56 -2.85
C THR A 78 11.44 -1.78 -1.50
N CYS A 79 10.54 -2.75 -1.40
CA CYS A 79 9.92 -3.16 -0.16
C CYS A 79 10.49 -4.50 0.29
N THR A 80 10.97 -4.55 1.53
CA THR A 80 11.52 -5.76 2.16
C THR A 80 10.52 -6.29 3.18
N CYS A 81 10.29 -7.59 3.16
CA CYS A 81 9.48 -8.26 4.16
C CYS A 81 10.24 -8.32 5.50
N SER A 82 9.69 -7.69 6.54
CA SER A 82 10.24 -7.71 7.88
C SER A 82 9.11 -7.78 8.91
N GLU A 83 9.18 -8.75 9.82
CA GLU A 83 8.20 -8.95 10.89
C GLU A 83 6.73 -9.03 10.41
N GLY A 84 6.50 -9.67 9.26
CA GLY A 84 5.18 -9.83 8.65
C GLY A 84 4.64 -8.58 7.95
N SER A 85 5.43 -7.50 7.87
CA SER A 85 5.08 -6.23 7.23
C SER A 85 6.04 -5.87 6.09
N TRP A 86 5.54 -5.11 5.11
CA TRP A 86 6.36 -4.60 4.02
C TRP A 86 6.97 -3.25 4.38
N ILE A 87 8.29 -3.22 4.57
CA ILE A 87 9.05 -2.01 4.86
C ILE A 87 9.67 -1.52 3.56
N CYS A 88 9.19 -0.38 3.05
CA CYS A 88 9.59 0.17 1.77
C CYS A 88 10.56 1.33 1.92
N THR A 89 11.46 1.49 0.95
CA THR A 89 12.19 2.75 0.77
C THR A 89 11.23 3.90 0.46
N GLU A 90 11.60 5.12 0.83
CA GLU A 90 10.80 6.33 0.61
C GLU A 90 11.46 7.29 -0.40
N VAL A 91 11.90 6.74 -1.53
CA VAL A 91 12.45 7.53 -2.63
C VAL A 91 11.31 8.20 -3.39
N LYS A 92 11.42 9.51 -3.60
CA LYS A 92 10.52 10.26 -4.49
C LYS A 92 10.74 9.80 -5.92
N CYS A 93 9.79 9.04 -6.45
CA CYS A 93 9.85 8.55 -7.82
C CYS A 93 9.61 9.66 -8.83
N ARG A 94 10.15 9.47 -10.03
CA ARG A 94 9.78 10.31 -11.18
C ARG A 94 8.32 10.08 -11.51
N ALA A 95 7.60 11.15 -11.82
CA ALA A 95 6.23 11.10 -12.31
C ALA A 95 6.19 11.57 -13.78
N ARG A 96 5.15 11.16 -14.50
CA ARG A 96 4.91 11.57 -15.88
C ARG A 96 3.49 12.11 -16.01
N CYS A 97 3.35 13.30 -16.58
CA CYS A 97 2.10 13.78 -17.13
C CYS A 97 2.08 13.54 -18.65
N SER A 98 0.90 13.51 -19.24
CA SER A 98 0.75 13.37 -20.69
C SER A 98 -0.49 14.09 -21.20
N ALA A 99 -0.41 14.58 -22.44
CA ALA A 99 -1.53 15.02 -23.24
C ALA A 99 -1.48 14.19 -24.53
N ILE A 100 -2.48 13.32 -24.76
CA ILE A 100 -2.47 12.37 -25.87
C ILE A 100 -3.87 12.33 -26.50
N GLY A 101 -3.99 12.74 -27.76
CA GLY A 101 -5.28 12.87 -28.45
C GLY A 101 -6.04 14.13 -28.03
N ASP A 102 -7.16 14.40 -28.72
CA ASP A 102 -7.99 15.59 -28.49
C ASP A 102 -9.23 15.21 -27.66
N PRO A 103 -9.30 15.51 -26.35
CA PRO A 103 -8.27 16.12 -25.50
C PRO A 103 -8.07 15.35 -24.19
N HIS A 104 -7.37 14.22 -24.22
CA HIS A 104 -7.14 13.39 -23.03
C HIS A 104 -5.84 13.77 -22.34
N TYR A 105 -5.95 14.31 -21.13
CA TYR A 105 -4.84 14.67 -20.25
C TYR A 105 -4.72 13.67 -19.11
N THR A 106 -3.49 13.33 -18.74
CA THR A 106 -3.16 12.58 -17.53
C THR A 106 -2.17 13.37 -16.69
N THR A 107 -2.54 13.67 -15.46
CA THR A 107 -1.71 14.43 -14.50
C THR A 107 -0.61 13.55 -13.89
N PHE A 108 0.35 14.18 -13.19
CA PHE A 108 1.45 13.46 -12.54
C PHE A 108 1.01 12.48 -11.44
N ASP A 109 -0.17 12.68 -10.84
CA ASP A 109 -0.81 11.77 -9.88
C ASP A 109 -1.71 10.72 -10.55
N GLY A 110 -1.67 10.62 -11.88
CA GLY A 110 -2.34 9.57 -12.65
C GLY A 110 -3.84 9.81 -12.89
N LYS A 111 -4.37 11.01 -12.62
CA LYS A 111 -5.77 11.34 -12.91
C LYS A 111 -5.93 11.73 -14.37
N THR A 112 -7.03 11.26 -14.97
CA THR A 112 -7.36 11.52 -16.37
C THR A 112 -8.48 12.54 -16.49
N TYR A 113 -8.34 13.48 -17.43
CA TYR A 113 -9.30 14.55 -17.71
C TYR A 113 -9.46 14.79 -19.21
N ASP A 114 -10.67 15.18 -19.61
CA ASP A 114 -10.97 15.60 -20.98
C ASP A 114 -11.20 17.12 -21.01
N PHE A 115 -10.45 17.84 -21.83
CA PHE A 115 -10.50 19.31 -21.86
C PHE A 115 -10.40 19.92 -23.27
N MET A 116 -11.55 20.29 -23.86
CA MET A 116 -11.67 20.84 -25.23
C MET A 116 -11.46 22.36 -25.32
N GLY A 117 -10.63 22.95 -24.46
CA GLY A 117 -10.37 24.40 -24.51
C GLY A 117 -9.48 24.77 -25.70
N GLN A 118 -9.84 25.83 -26.44
CA GLN A 118 -9.07 26.35 -27.59
C GLN A 118 -8.30 27.61 -27.19
N CYS A 119 -7.09 27.43 -26.66
CA CYS A 119 -6.19 28.50 -26.24
C CYS A 119 -4.76 27.96 -26.06
N ASN A 120 -3.83 28.83 -25.69
CA ASN A 120 -2.55 28.43 -25.12
C ASN A 120 -2.69 28.18 -23.61
N TYR A 121 -2.24 27.00 -23.15
CA TYR A 121 -2.32 26.58 -21.76
C TYR A 121 -0.96 26.14 -21.23
N TYR A 122 -0.74 26.41 -19.94
CA TYR A 122 0.38 25.84 -19.21
C TYR A 122 0.10 24.37 -18.89
N LEU A 123 0.89 23.46 -19.45
CA LEU A 123 0.88 22.05 -19.03
C LEU A 123 1.66 21.87 -17.72
N VAL A 124 2.76 22.60 -17.58
CA VAL A 124 3.56 22.65 -16.35
C VAL A 124 4.07 24.06 -16.16
N LYS A 125 3.86 24.63 -14.97
CA LYS A 125 4.45 25.90 -14.55
C LYS A 125 5.24 25.69 -13.28
N HIS A 126 6.53 25.99 -13.33
CA HIS A 126 7.44 25.94 -12.20
C HIS A 126 8.28 27.22 -12.13
N ASP A 127 8.99 27.43 -11.03
CA ASP A 127 9.76 28.66 -10.82
C ASP A 127 10.89 28.82 -11.86
N ASN A 128 11.49 27.70 -12.27
CA ASN A 128 12.65 27.69 -13.16
C ASN A 128 12.35 27.27 -14.61
N PHE A 129 11.15 26.76 -14.90
CA PHE A 129 10.79 26.35 -16.26
C PHE A 129 9.28 26.33 -16.45
N THR A 130 8.86 26.43 -17.70
CA THR A 130 7.45 26.37 -18.09
C THR A 130 7.31 25.52 -19.36
N ILE A 131 6.23 24.76 -19.43
CA ILE A 131 5.84 23.96 -20.59
C ILE A 131 4.42 24.39 -20.96
N GLU A 132 4.27 24.87 -22.20
CA GLU A 132 3.02 25.36 -22.76
C GLU A 132 2.59 24.49 -23.94
N ALA A 133 1.28 24.42 -24.16
CA ALA A 133 0.69 23.78 -25.34
C ALA A 133 -0.51 24.57 -25.82
N GLU A 134 -0.59 24.72 -27.13
CA GLU A 134 -1.71 25.36 -27.81
C GLU A 134 -2.65 24.29 -28.37
N ASN A 135 -3.91 24.36 -27.96
CA ASN A 135 -4.96 23.50 -28.47
C ASN A 135 -5.65 24.21 -29.64
N ILE A 136 -5.38 23.75 -30.86
CA ILE A 136 -6.06 24.20 -32.08
C ILE A 136 -6.91 23.06 -32.66
N ALA A 137 -8.05 23.41 -33.26
CA ALA A 137 -8.89 22.42 -33.94
C ALA A 137 -8.13 21.80 -35.11
N CYS A 138 -8.04 20.47 -35.13
CA CYS A 138 -7.44 19.75 -36.25
C CYS A 138 -8.34 19.84 -37.48
N ALA A 139 -7.75 20.10 -38.66
CA ALA A 139 -8.47 20.09 -39.94
C ALA A 139 -8.93 18.66 -40.26
N GLY A 140 -10.13 18.31 -39.80
CA GLY A 140 -10.67 16.95 -39.86
C GLY A 140 -11.73 16.65 -38.79
N SER A 141 -11.90 17.51 -37.78
CA SER A 141 -13.09 17.47 -36.93
C SER A 141 -14.31 17.78 -37.79
N ILE A 142 -15.16 16.78 -38.03
CA ILE A 142 -16.45 16.91 -38.69
C ILE A 142 -17.17 18.07 -37.99
N SER A 143 -17.25 19.22 -38.67
CA SER A 143 -18.28 20.19 -38.39
C SER A 143 -19.57 19.42 -38.57
N LEU A 144 -20.25 19.07 -37.47
CA LEU A 144 -21.64 18.66 -37.56
C LEU A 144 -22.36 19.84 -38.19
N VAL A 145 -22.51 19.79 -39.52
CA VAL A 145 -23.36 20.69 -40.26
C VAL A 145 -24.74 20.48 -39.66
N LYS A 146 -25.16 21.41 -38.81
CA LYS A 146 -26.56 21.54 -38.44
C LYS A 146 -27.30 21.97 -39.70
N THR A 147 -27.89 21.01 -40.41
CA THR A 147 -29.11 21.23 -41.19
C THR A 147 -30.31 21.32 -40.26
#